data_AF-A0A397HDN8-F1
#
_entry.id   AF-A0A397HDN8-F1
#
_cell.length_a   1.000
_cell.length_b   1.000
_cell.length_c   1.000
_cell.angle_alpha   90.00
_cell.angle_beta   90.00
_cell.angle_gamma   90.00
#
_symmetry.space_group_name_H-M   'P 1'
#
loop_
_entity.id
_entity.type
_entity.pdbx_description
1 polymer ?
#
loop_
_entity_poly.entity_id
_entity_poly.type
_entity_poly.pdbx_seq_one_letter_code
_entity_poly.pdbx_strand_id
1 'polypeptide(L)'
;MSLSSSLFLTGPPRIGKSTLVSKVISYFRTNHPEISLRGFYTEQVTTTSSSSSKYEKRIGFDIITLDGNRGILARKSEYINNNNMPRVGDYFVNVEEFEKLAIPSILLHHHQNNEFNDSNKNEFKKKTLVITDEIGKMESFSKDFEDIVRNMIFNQKINNHNNNKICIFGTVALKFKGGLAEEIRNASSNKPFSSSTIFVGAGGSGGDNNNIKVSEITLQNRDKIFQIIINELKIMLEI
;
A
#
# COMPACT_ATOMS: atom_id res chain seq x y z
N MET A 1 -14.94 13.23 -15.06
CA MET A 1 -14.67 11.87 -14.54
C MET A 1 -13.95 12.03 -13.21
N SER A 2 -14.48 11.46 -12.12
CA SER A 2 -13.69 11.32 -10.89
C SER A 2 -12.51 10.41 -11.21
N LEU A 3 -11.28 10.90 -11.14
CA LEU A 3 -10.10 10.06 -11.31
C LEU A 3 -9.95 9.20 -10.05
N SER A 4 -9.75 7.90 -10.24
CA SER A 4 -9.33 7.01 -9.15
C SER A 4 -8.14 7.59 -8.41
N SER A 5 -8.23 7.62 -7.08
CA SER A 5 -7.16 8.15 -6.22
C SER A 5 -6.35 7.02 -5.59
N SER A 6 -6.65 5.76 -5.91
CA SER A 6 -5.99 4.59 -5.33
C SER A 6 -5.82 3.47 -6.35
N LEU A 7 -4.61 2.90 -6.39
CA LEU A 7 -4.25 1.73 -7.17
C LEU A 7 -3.64 0.66 -6.26
N PHE A 8 -4.24 -0.52 -6.21
CA PHE A 8 -3.72 -1.64 -5.45
C PHE A 8 -3.36 -2.81 -6.35
N LEU A 9 -2.33 -3.55 -5.96
CA LEU A 9 -1.95 -4.81 -6.58
C LEU A 9 -2.40 -5.97 -5.70
N THR A 10 -2.93 -7.01 -6.33
CA THR A 10 -3.24 -8.26 -5.63
C THR A 10 -2.67 -9.45 -6.39
N GLY A 11 -2.63 -10.61 -5.75
CA GLY A 11 -2.12 -11.83 -6.37
C GLY A 11 -1.61 -12.83 -5.34
N PRO A 12 -1.20 -14.03 -5.81
CA PRO A 12 -0.66 -15.05 -4.94
C PRO A 12 0.57 -14.56 -4.14
N PRO A 13 0.78 -15.05 -2.91
CA PRO A 13 2.02 -14.78 -2.18
C PRO A 13 3.25 -15.15 -3.02
N ARG A 14 4.32 -14.34 -2.91
CA ARG A 14 5.60 -14.53 -3.64
C ARG A 14 5.56 -14.35 -5.17
N ILE A 15 4.46 -13.84 -5.75
CA ILE A 15 4.40 -13.51 -7.18
C ILE A 15 5.30 -12.32 -7.58
N GLY A 16 5.89 -11.62 -6.61
CA GLY A 16 6.78 -10.47 -6.84
C GLY A 16 6.12 -9.09 -6.66
N LYS A 17 5.01 -9.00 -5.90
CA LYS A 17 4.32 -7.73 -5.63
C LYS A 17 5.25 -6.67 -5.02
N SER A 18 5.95 -7.01 -3.94
CA SER A 18 6.91 -6.11 -3.27
C SER A 18 8.05 -5.70 -4.20
N THR A 19 8.58 -6.62 -5.02
CA THR A 19 9.57 -6.29 -6.05
C THR A 19 9.03 -5.27 -7.06
N LEU A 20 7.77 -5.38 -7.45
CA LEU A 20 7.12 -4.44 -8.34
C LEU A 20 6.91 -3.07 -7.68
N VAL A 21 6.52 -3.06 -6.40
CA VAL A 21 6.43 -1.84 -5.59
C VAL A 21 7.80 -1.14 -5.52
N SER A 22 8.88 -1.87 -5.23
CA SER A 22 10.24 -1.30 -5.21
C SER A 22 10.63 -0.68 -6.55
N LYS A 23 10.28 -1.32 -7.68
CA LYS A 23 10.53 -0.75 -9.02
C LYS A 23 9.76 0.54 -9.25
N VAL A 24 8.50 0.62 -8.81
CA VAL A 24 7.67 1.82 -8.93
C VAL A 24 8.24 2.95 -8.06
N ILE A 25 8.62 2.67 -6.81
CA ILE A 25 9.29 3.65 -5.93
C ILE A 25 10.53 4.22 -6.63
N SER A 26 11.41 3.36 -7.13
CA SER A 26 12.63 3.78 -7.84
C SER A 26 12.32 4.61 -9.09
N TYR A 27 11.30 4.23 -9.86
CA TYR A 27 10.89 4.99 -11.03
C TYR A 27 10.48 6.42 -10.68
N PHE A 28 9.60 6.59 -9.68
CA PHE A 28 9.12 7.91 -9.28
C PHE A 28 10.21 8.75 -8.61
N ARG A 29 11.07 8.15 -7.77
CA ARG A 29 12.23 8.86 -7.19
C ARG A 29 13.15 9.45 -8.25
N THR A 30 13.41 8.70 -9.32
CA THR A 30 14.36 9.10 -10.36
C THR A 30 13.74 10.03 -11.41
N ASN A 31 12.52 9.75 -11.86
CA ASN A 31 11.91 10.43 -13.00
C ASN A 31 10.96 11.57 -12.61
N HIS A 32 10.49 11.58 -11.35
CA HIS A 32 9.50 12.55 -10.85
C HIS A 32 9.88 13.03 -9.43
N PRO A 33 11.07 13.61 -9.23
CA PRO A 33 11.55 14.05 -7.92
C PRO A 33 10.66 15.14 -7.27
N GLU A 34 9.82 15.81 -8.06
CA GLU A 34 8.81 16.77 -7.59
C GLU A 34 7.65 16.10 -6.82
N ILE A 35 7.47 14.79 -6.96
CA ILE A 35 6.40 14.05 -6.30
C ILE A 35 6.86 13.61 -4.92
N SER A 36 6.10 14.01 -3.90
CA SER A 36 6.34 13.60 -2.53
C SER A 36 6.00 12.12 -2.37
N LEU A 37 7.02 11.26 -2.24
CA LEU A 37 6.83 9.86 -1.89
C LEU A 37 6.74 9.68 -0.37
N ARG A 38 5.71 8.97 0.09
CA ARG A 38 5.45 8.68 1.51
C ARG A 38 5.06 7.23 1.73
N GLY A 39 5.02 6.80 2.98
CA GLY A 39 4.59 5.46 3.37
C GLY A 39 5.74 4.49 3.59
N PHE A 40 5.47 3.21 3.38
CA PHE A 40 6.38 2.11 3.73
C PHE A 40 6.21 0.90 2.80
N TYR A 41 7.19 0.01 2.88
CA TYR A 41 7.13 -1.33 2.31
C TYR A 41 7.68 -2.34 3.31
N THR A 42 7.49 -3.63 3.02
CA THR A 42 7.98 -4.72 3.87
C THR A 42 9.05 -5.53 3.17
N GLU A 43 10.05 -5.98 3.94
CA GLU A 43 11.11 -6.87 3.45
C GLU A 43 11.09 -8.19 4.19
N GLN A 44 11.31 -9.28 3.44
CA GLN A 44 11.52 -10.59 4.03
C GLN A 44 12.91 -10.67 4.66
N VAL A 45 12.99 -11.16 5.91
CA VAL A 45 14.25 -11.39 6.62
C VAL A 45 14.55 -12.88 6.70
N THR A 46 15.81 -13.26 6.48
CA THR A 46 16.28 -14.65 6.45
C THR A 46 17.60 -14.82 7.24
N THR A 47 17.95 -16.04 7.61
CA THR A 47 19.14 -16.34 8.47
C THR A 47 20.50 -16.22 7.78
N THR A 48 20.59 -16.03 6.46
CA THR A 48 21.88 -16.12 5.73
C THR A 48 22.04 -15.00 4.71
N SER A 49 22.85 -14.00 5.03
CA SER A 49 23.12 -12.83 4.20
C SER A 49 24.23 -13.06 3.15
N SER A 50 24.22 -14.16 2.39
CA SER A 50 25.16 -14.39 1.27
C SER A 50 24.67 -15.43 0.25
N SER A 51 24.79 -15.08 -1.02
CA SER A 51 24.11 -15.59 -2.23
C SER A 51 24.35 -17.06 -2.66
N SER A 52 24.55 -18.05 -1.77
CA SER A 52 24.88 -19.42 -2.23
C SER A 52 24.53 -20.59 -1.30
N SER A 53 23.35 -20.64 -0.67
CA SER A 53 22.93 -21.87 0.04
C SER A 53 21.49 -22.29 -0.23
N LYS A 54 21.28 -23.61 -0.30
CA LYS A 54 20.06 -24.31 -0.73
C LYS A 54 18.92 -24.28 0.31
N TYR A 55 19.13 -23.68 1.48
CA TYR A 55 18.20 -23.70 2.62
C TYR A 55 18.12 -22.34 3.35
N GLU A 56 17.65 -21.31 2.66
CA GLU A 56 17.40 -20.00 3.28
C GLU A 56 16.11 -20.06 4.14
N LYS A 57 16.25 -20.04 5.47
CA LYS A 57 15.11 -20.04 6.41
C LYS A 57 14.63 -18.60 6.61
N ARG A 58 13.39 -18.30 6.20
CA ARG A 58 12.72 -17.05 6.57
C ARG A 58 12.54 -16.96 8.08
N ILE A 59 13.03 -15.87 8.67
CA ILE A 59 12.93 -15.59 10.11
C ILE A 59 11.86 -14.55 10.44
N GLY A 60 11.47 -13.73 9.48
CA GLY A 60 10.43 -12.73 9.69
C GLY A 60 10.31 -11.72 8.57
N PHE A 61 9.76 -10.56 8.94
CA PHE A 61 9.51 -9.43 8.06
C PHE A 61 9.86 -8.14 8.78
N ASP A 62 10.47 -7.20 8.07
CA ASP A 62 10.72 -5.84 8.53
C ASP A 62 9.82 -4.86 7.79
N ILE A 63 9.41 -3.81 8.47
CA ILE A 63 8.82 -2.61 7.87
C ILE A 63 9.95 -1.61 7.61
N ILE A 64 9.96 -1.05 6.40
CA ILE A 64 10.89 0.01 5.99
C ILE A 64 10.08 1.19 5.47
N THR A 65 10.23 2.34 6.09
CA THR A 65 9.59 3.58 5.66
C THR A 65 10.38 4.22 4.52
N LEU A 66 9.75 5.04 3.68
CA LEU A 66 10.42 5.66 2.53
C LEU A 66 11.48 6.72 2.91
N ASP A 67 11.49 7.18 4.16
CA ASP A 67 12.56 8.02 4.74
C ASP A 67 13.70 7.19 5.37
N GLY A 68 13.63 5.86 5.30
CA GLY A 68 14.74 4.95 5.62
C GLY A 68 14.73 4.37 7.02
N ASN A 69 13.69 4.61 7.82
CA ASN A 69 13.55 3.95 9.12
C ASN A 69 13.16 2.48 8.94
N ARG A 70 13.71 1.62 9.80
CA ARG A 70 13.48 0.17 9.75
C ARG A 70 13.07 -0.35 11.12
N GLY A 71 12.03 -1.17 11.15
CA GLY A 71 11.55 -1.82 12.36
C GLY A 71 11.11 -3.26 12.09
N ILE A 72 10.98 -4.04 13.17
CA ILE A 72 10.54 -5.43 13.10
C ILE A 72 9.02 -5.47 12.98
N LEU A 73 8.48 -5.91 11.84
CA LEU A 73 7.04 -6.16 11.70
C LEU A 73 6.67 -7.50 12.34
N ALA A 74 7.39 -8.57 12.01
CA ALA A 74 7.10 -9.88 12.57
C ALA A 74 8.33 -10.79 12.63
N ARG A 75 8.36 -11.70 13.61
CA ARG A 75 9.43 -12.70 13.81
C ARG A 75 8.87 -14.05 14.26
N LYS A 76 9.58 -15.12 13.95
CA LYS A 76 9.30 -16.45 14.53
C LYS A 76 9.62 -16.47 16.02
N SER A 77 8.91 -17.29 16.79
CA SER A 77 9.10 -17.45 18.25
C SER A 77 10.56 -17.56 18.68
N GLU A 78 11.39 -18.27 17.91
CA GLU A 78 12.82 -18.47 18.19
C GLU A 78 13.66 -17.16 18.16
N TYR A 79 13.11 -16.04 17.66
CA TYR A 79 13.77 -14.72 17.58
C TYR A 79 13.04 -13.61 18.35
N ILE A 80 12.06 -13.95 19.20
CA ILE A 80 11.29 -12.97 19.98
C ILE A 80 11.15 -13.46 21.42
N ASN A 81 11.35 -12.54 22.36
CA ASN A 81 11.27 -12.82 23.80
C ASN A 81 9.89 -12.50 24.42
N ASN A 82 8.88 -12.16 23.62
CA ASN A 82 7.57 -11.68 24.09
C ASN A 82 6.42 -12.56 23.58
N ASN A 83 5.66 -13.15 24.52
CA ASN A 83 4.57 -14.08 24.22
C ASN A 83 3.21 -13.40 24.01
N ASN A 84 3.09 -12.09 24.25
CA ASN A 84 1.81 -11.35 24.20
C ASN A 84 1.58 -10.64 22.86
N MET A 85 2.21 -11.08 21.78
CA MET A 85 2.00 -10.55 20.44
C MET A 85 1.00 -11.40 19.65
N PRO A 86 0.12 -10.78 18.83
CA PRO A 86 -0.74 -11.53 17.94
C PRO A 86 0.07 -12.34 16.92
N ARG A 87 -0.49 -13.46 16.45
CA ARG A 87 0.23 -14.44 15.63
C ARG A 87 -0.44 -14.69 14.27
N VAL A 88 0.38 -14.78 13.21
CA VAL A 88 -0.03 -15.26 11.88
C VAL A 88 0.88 -16.41 11.45
N GLY A 89 0.33 -17.62 11.37
CA GLY A 89 1.16 -18.81 11.11
C GLY A 89 2.20 -18.95 12.22
N ASP A 90 3.49 -18.90 11.91
CA ASP A 90 4.58 -18.98 12.91
C ASP A 90 5.15 -17.62 13.34
N TYR A 91 4.57 -16.52 12.85
CA TYR A 91 5.12 -15.18 13.05
C TYR A 91 4.31 -14.43 14.09
N PHE A 92 5.00 -13.92 15.10
CA PHE A 92 4.50 -12.98 16.08
C PHE A 92 4.65 -11.58 15.51
N VAL A 93 3.55 -10.84 15.48
CA VAL A 93 3.45 -9.51 14.87
C VAL A 93 3.62 -8.45 15.94
N ASN A 94 4.63 -7.60 15.75
CA ASN A 94 4.88 -6.47 16.63
C ASN A 94 4.06 -5.26 16.17
N VAL A 95 2.80 -5.22 16.59
CA VAL A 95 1.84 -4.17 16.20
C VAL A 95 2.32 -2.79 16.63
N GLU A 96 2.89 -2.67 17.84
CA GLU A 96 3.40 -1.41 18.38
C GLU A 96 4.53 -0.83 17.50
N GLU A 97 5.50 -1.66 17.12
CA GLU A 97 6.60 -1.25 16.24
C GLU A 97 6.11 -0.91 14.83
N PHE A 98 5.14 -1.68 14.32
CA PHE A 98 4.50 -1.38 13.05
C PHE A 98 3.81 -0.01 13.09
N GLU A 99 2.99 0.29 14.10
CA GLU A 99 2.28 1.56 14.23
C GLU A 99 3.21 2.75 14.34
N LYS A 100 4.27 2.63 15.17
CA LYS A 100 5.31 3.67 15.32
C LYS A 100 5.92 4.13 14.01
N LEU A 101 6.03 3.23 13.02
CA LEU A 101 6.63 3.53 11.72
C LEU A 101 5.58 3.78 10.62
N ALA A 102 4.59 2.90 10.50
CA ALA A 102 3.58 2.97 9.45
C ALA A 102 2.73 4.23 9.55
N ILE A 103 2.19 4.55 10.73
CA ILE A 103 1.23 5.65 10.91
C ILE A 103 1.87 7.00 10.54
N PRO A 104 3.01 7.42 11.12
CA PRO A 104 3.62 8.70 10.75
C PRO A 104 4.07 8.75 9.29
N SER A 105 4.46 7.61 8.71
CA SER A 105 4.93 7.55 7.32
C SER A 105 3.84 7.83 6.29
N ILE A 106 2.58 7.47 6.57
CA ILE A 106 1.44 7.69 5.68
C ILE A 106 0.67 8.97 6.01
N LEU A 107 0.73 9.45 7.25
CA LEU A 107 0.08 10.69 7.65
C LEU A 107 0.64 11.86 6.85
N LEU A 108 -0.26 12.71 6.37
CA LEU A 108 0.06 13.91 5.62
C LEU A 108 0.06 15.09 6.58
N HIS A 109 1.11 15.23 7.39
CA HIS A 109 1.26 16.43 8.18
C HIS A 109 1.46 17.63 7.25
N HIS A 110 0.65 18.67 7.47
CA HIS A 110 0.91 20.00 6.93
C HIS A 110 2.25 20.48 7.50
N HIS A 111 3.34 20.26 6.76
CA HIS A 111 4.53 21.07 6.96
C HIS A 111 4.19 22.49 6.49
N GLN A 112 3.66 23.29 7.41
CA GLN A 112 3.63 24.76 7.32
C GLN A 112 4.99 25.38 7.66
N ASN A 113 6.07 24.60 7.66
CA ASN A 113 7.37 25.09 8.09
C ASN A 113 8.29 25.31 6.89
N ASN A 114 8.56 26.59 6.65
CA ASN A 114 9.65 27.18 5.86
C ASN A 114 9.40 27.39 4.36
N GLU A 115 8.21 27.86 3.96
CA GLU A 115 8.16 28.71 2.76
C GLU A 115 8.68 30.09 3.15
N PHE A 116 9.96 30.31 2.86
CA PHE A 116 10.55 31.64 2.79
C PHE A 116 9.62 32.57 1.99
N ASN A 117 9.39 33.76 2.53
CA ASN A 117 8.61 34.85 1.97
C ASN A 117 9.00 35.14 0.50
N ASP A 118 8.37 34.47 -0.45
CA ASP A 118 8.43 34.85 -1.86
C ASP A 118 7.00 35.02 -2.36
N SER A 119 6.60 36.29 -2.41
CA SER A 119 5.26 36.81 -2.74
C SER A 119 4.80 36.54 -4.17
N ASN A 120 5.43 35.57 -4.86
CA ASN A 120 5.21 35.22 -6.27
C ASN A 120 5.00 33.71 -6.50
N LYS A 121 4.50 32.95 -5.51
CA LYS A 121 4.16 31.54 -5.72
C LYS A 121 2.76 31.40 -6.34
N ASN A 122 2.75 31.14 -7.64
CA ASN A 122 1.70 30.33 -8.25
C ASN A 122 1.46 29.12 -7.35
N GLU A 123 0.21 28.90 -6.94
CA GLU A 123 -0.22 27.85 -6.01
C GLU A 123 0.01 26.47 -6.65
N PHE A 124 1.24 25.95 -6.58
CA PHE A 124 1.58 24.67 -7.18
C PHE A 124 0.87 23.53 -6.45
N LYS A 125 0.03 22.79 -7.18
CA LYS A 125 -0.66 21.59 -6.73
C LYS A 125 0.35 20.55 -6.20
N LYS A 126 0.47 20.35 -4.88
CA LYS A 126 1.41 19.36 -4.33
C LYS A 126 0.90 17.96 -4.65
N LYS A 127 1.73 17.14 -5.31
CA LYS A 127 1.42 15.76 -5.67
C LYS A 127 2.13 14.81 -4.70
N THR A 128 1.39 13.89 -4.10
CA THR A 128 1.90 12.92 -3.14
C THR A 128 1.49 11.51 -3.56
N LEU A 129 2.45 10.59 -3.58
CA LEU A 129 2.22 9.17 -3.77
C LEU A 129 2.53 8.43 -2.47
N VAL A 130 1.50 7.87 -1.84
CA VAL A 130 1.59 7.14 -0.58
C VAL A 130 1.70 5.65 -0.88
N ILE A 131 2.76 5.01 -0.40
CA ILE A 131 3.06 3.60 -0.61
C ILE A 131 2.62 2.76 0.60
N THR A 132 1.89 1.67 0.34
CA THR A 132 1.46 0.70 1.36
C THR A 132 1.67 -0.74 0.89
N ASP A 133 2.79 -1.36 1.28
CA ASP A 133 3.08 -2.77 0.96
C ASP A 133 3.30 -3.58 2.26
N GLU A 134 2.33 -4.34 2.79
CA GLU A 134 1.02 -4.77 2.21
C GLU A 134 -0.15 -4.41 3.15
N ILE A 135 -1.37 -4.28 2.61
CA ILE A 135 -2.60 -4.31 3.41
C ILE A 135 -3.04 -5.78 3.50
N GLY A 136 -2.54 -6.45 4.55
CA GLY A 136 -2.74 -7.86 4.78
C GLY A 136 -3.05 -8.19 6.23
N LYS A 137 -3.03 -9.49 6.54
CA LYS A 137 -3.44 -10.00 7.86
C LYS A 137 -2.55 -9.51 9.00
N MET A 138 -1.25 -9.27 8.75
CA MET A 138 -0.33 -8.83 9.80
C MET A 138 -0.57 -7.36 10.15
N GLU A 139 -0.74 -6.53 9.12
CA GLU A 139 -0.95 -5.08 9.24
C GLU A 139 -2.34 -4.77 9.80
N SER A 140 -3.33 -5.61 9.50
CA SER A 140 -4.73 -5.46 9.97
C SER A 140 -4.93 -5.72 11.48
N PHE A 141 -3.86 -6.08 12.20
CA PHE A 141 -3.88 -6.05 13.67
C PHE A 141 -3.83 -4.63 14.23
N SER A 142 -3.32 -3.66 13.48
CA SER A 142 -3.43 -2.24 13.81
C SER A 142 -4.75 -1.68 13.27
N LYS A 143 -5.68 -1.33 14.16
CA LYS A 143 -6.94 -0.68 13.78
C LYS A 143 -6.75 0.77 13.36
N ASP A 144 -5.83 1.46 14.00
CA ASP A 144 -5.47 2.83 13.66
C ASP A 144 -4.93 2.90 12.22
N PHE A 145 -4.05 1.97 11.82
CA PHE A 145 -3.58 1.88 10.44
C PHE A 145 -4.74 1.61 9.46
N GLU A 146 -5.60 0.63 9.74
CA GLU A 146 -6.76 0.34 8.88
C GLU A 146 -7.65 1.57 8.73
N ASP A 147 -7.97 2.27 9.82
CA ASP A 147 -8.85 3.44 9.79
C ASP A 147 -8.25 4.62 9.03
N ILE A 148 -6.94 4.86 9.19
CA ILE A 148 -6.25 5.91 8.43
C ILE A 148 -6.29 5.61 6.94
N VAL A 149 -5.91 4.39 6.52
CA VAL A 149 -5.88 4.02 5.11
C VAL A 149 -7.30 3.99 4.53
N ARG A 150 -8.28 3.46 5.27
CA ARG A 150 -9.71 3.50 4.89
C ARG A 150 -10.18 4.92 4.65
N ASN A 151 -9.84 5.85 5.54
CA ASN A 151 -10.20 7.26 5.38
C ASN A 151 -9.53 7.89 4.15
N MET A 152 -8.25 7.61 3.88
CA MET A 152 -7.57 8.14 2.69
C MET A 152 -8.18 7.62 1.38
N ILE A 153 -8.64 6.37 1.35
CA ILE A 153 -9.23 5.73 0.18
C ILE A 153 -10.68 6.19 -0.06
N PHE A 154 -11.51 6.17 0.99
CA PHE A 154 -12.97 6.34 0.86
C PHE A 154 -13.47 7.75 1.18
N ASN A 155 -12.72 8.56 1.92
CA ASN A 155 -13.16 9.90 2.32
C ASN A 155 -12.56 11.00 1.43
N GLN A 156 -13.26 11.31 0.33
CA GLN A 156 -12.84 12.30 -0.67
C GLN A 156 -12.62 13.72 -0.13
N LYS A 157 -13.21 14.08 1.02
CA LYS A 157 -13.03 15.41 1.62
C LYS A 157 -11.58 15.67 2.04
N ILE A 158 -10.84 14.64 2.43
CA ILE A 158 -9.42 14.73 2.79
C ILE A 158 -8.56 15.08 1.57
N ASN A 159 -8.91 14.54 0.41
CA ASN A 159 -8.14 14.70 -0.83
C ASN A 159 -8.42 16.03 -1.55
N ASN A 160 -9.49 16.74 -1.18
CA ASN A 160 -9.92 17.96 -1.88
C ASN A 160 -9.67 19.26 -1.10
N HIS A 161 -9.23 19.20 0.16
CA HIS A 161 -9.30 20.37 1.03
C HIS A 161 -8.18 21.42 0.87
N ASN A 162 -7.14 21.19 0.04
CA ASN A 162 -5.97 22.09 -0.02
C ASN A 162 -5.23 22.10 -1.38
N ASN A 163 -5.92 21.93 -2.51
CA ASN A 163 -5.27 21.85 -3.84
C ASN A 163 -4.14 20.79 -3.93
N ASN A 164 -4.11 19.78 -3.05
CA ASN A 164 -3.09 18.73 -3.05
C ASN A 164 -3.66 17.47 -3.70
N LYS A 165 -2.91 16.84 -4.59
CA LYS A 165 -3.29 15.55 -5.19
C LYS A 165 -2.60 14.43 -4.42
N ILE A 166 -3.39 13.53 -3.84
CA ILE A 166 -2.90 12.37 -3.12
C ILE A 166 -3.31 11.13 -3.90
N CYS A 167 -2.34 10.28 -4.20
CA CYS A 167 -2.55 8.97 -4.80
C CYS A 167 -2.02 7.91 -3.84
N ILE A 168 -2.77 6.84 -3.63
CA ILE A 168 -2.34 5.69 -2.84
C ILE A 168 -1.97 4.56 -3.80
N PHE A 169 -0.78 4.01 -3.62
CA PHE A 169 -0.33 2.83 -4.32
C PHE A 169 0.11 1.77 -3.32
N GLY A 170 -0.31 0.53 -3.52
CA GLY A 170 0.01 -0.50 -2.56
C GLY A 170 -0.35 -1.90 -3.00
N THR A 171 -0.27 -2.83 -2.07
CA THR A 171 -0.65 -4.22 -2.29
C THR A 171 -1.75 -4.63 -1.31
N VAL A 172 -2.65 -5.51 -1.73
CA VAL A 172 -3.73 -6.07 -0.91
C VAL A 172 -3.72 -7.60 -0.96
N ALA A 173 -3.86 -8.22 0.20
CA ALA A 173 -3.78 -9.67 0.35
C ALA A 173 -4.97 -10.40 -0.31
N LEU A 174 -4.71 -11.16 -1.39
CA LEU A 174 -5.74 -11.79 -2.22
C LEU A 174 -6.77 -12.63 -1.44
N LYS A 175 -6.31 -13.40 -0.45
CA LYS A 175 -7.14 -14.38 0.28
C LYS A 175 -7.49 -13.95 1.71
N PHE A 176 -7.11 -12.75 2.13
CA PHE A 176 -7.41 -12.28 3.49
C PHE A 176 -8.87 -11.80 3.54
N LYS A 177 -9.71 -12.53 4.27
CA LYS A 177 -11.12 -12.20 4.51
C LYS A 177 -11.26 -11.37 5.79
N GLY A 178 -12.19 -10.44 5.78
CA GLY A 178 -12.40 -9.43 6.81
C GLY A 178 -11.44 -8.25 6.67
N GLY A 179 -11.85 -7.12 7.22
CA GLY A 179 -11.05 -5.90 7.30
C GLY A 179 -10.85 -5.18 5.97
N LEU A 180 -9.90 -4.24 5.97
CA LEU A 180 -9.76 -3.26 4.90
C LEU A 180 -9.37 -3.89 3.56
N ALA A 181 -8.57 -4.96 3.56
CA ALA A 181 -8.14 -5.60 2.31
C ALA A 181 -9.34 -6.13 1.50
N GLU A 182 -10.34 -6.73 2.16
CA GLU A 182 -11.56 -7.20 1.50
C GLU A 182 -12.45 -6.04 1.05
N GLU A 183 -12.59 -5.00 1.87
CA GLU A 183 -13.32 -3.77 1.51
C GLU A 183 -12.76 -3.15 0.22
N ILE A 184 -11.43 -3.02 0.11
CA ILE A 184 -10.75 -2.49 -1.09
C ILE A 184 -11.05 -3.35 -2.33
N ARG A 185 -10.97 -4.68 -2.21
CA ARG A 185 -11.25 -5.59 -3.34
C ARG A 185 -12.71 -5.50 -3.78
N ASN A 186 -13.64 -5.45 -2.84
CA ASN A 186 -15.08 -5.38 -3.11
C ASN A 186 -15.51 -4.03 -3.70
N ALA A 187 -14.84 -2.94 -3.30
CA ALA A 187 -15.10 -1.60 -3.82
C ALA A 187 -14.48 -1.35 -5.21
N SER A 188 -13.60 -2.23 -5.68
CA SER A 188 -12.97 -2.07 -7.00
C SER A 188 -13.91 -2.51 -8.13
N SER A 189 -13.97 -1.71 -9.20
CA SER A 189 -14.86 -1.97 -10.34
C SER A 189 -14.52 -3.24 -11.13
N ASN A 190 -13.34 -3.83 -10.89
CA ASN A 190 -12.92 -5.11 -11.45
C ASN A 190 -13.14 -6.22 -10.41
N LYS A 191 -14.36 -6.76 -10.35
CA LYS A 191 -14.62 -7.97 -9.56
C LYS A 191 -13.63 -9.06 -9.98
N PRO A 192 -12.86 -9.67 -9.05
CA PRO A 192 -12.15 -10.90 -9.36
C PRO A 192 -13.19 -11.95 -9.73
N PHE A 193 -12.96 -12.66 -10.83
CA PHE A 193 -13.82 -13.74 -11.29
C PHE A 193 -13.95 -14.79 -10.16
N SER A 194 -15.09 -14.81 -9.46
CA SER A 194 -15.45 -15.90 -8.57
C SER A 194 -16.37 -16.84 -9.33
N SER A 195 -15.86 -18.02 -9.64
CA SER A 195 -16.64 -19.17 -10.05
C SER A 195 -17.79 -19.40 -9.04
N SER A 196 -18.99 -19.68 -9.56
CA SER A 196 -20.22 -20.00 -8.83
C SER A 196 -20.79 -18.92 -7.91
N THR A 197 -21.70 -18.08 -8.41
CA THR A 197 -22.99 -17.79 -7.74
C THR A 197 -23.98 -17.29 -8.79
N ILE A 198 -25.14 -17.93 -8.81
CA ILE A 198 -26.29 -17.68 -9.68
C ILE A 198 -26.82 -16.26 -9.42
N PHE A 199 -27.02 -15.49 -10.48
CA PHE A 199 -27.72 -14.21 -10.42
C PHE A 199 -29.18 -14.44 -10.02
N VAL A 200 -29.58 -13.95 -8.84
CA VAL A 200 -30.97 -13.55 -8.58
C VAL A 200 -30.94 -12.05 -8.36
N GLY A 201 -31.65 -11.32 -9.23
CA GLY A 201 -31.70 -9.88 -9.21
C GLY A 201 -32.46 -9.34 -8.00
N ALA A 202 -31.98 -8.21 -7.50
CA ALA A 202 -32.80 -7.22 -6.82
C ALA A 202 -32.12 -5.86 -6.98
N GLY A 203 -32.90 -4.87 -7.40
CA GLY A 203 -32.43 -3.53 -7.71
C GLY A 203 -31.74 -2.85 -6.54
N GLY A 204 -30.66 -2.14 -6.85
CA GLY A 204 -29.99 -1.21 -5.95
C GLY A 204 -29.41 -0.10 -6.79
N SER A 205 -29.98 1.09 -6.66
CA SER A 205 -29.37 2.35 -7.08
C SER A 205 -28.02 2.49 -6.37
N GLY A 206 -26.93 2.18 -7.07
CA GLY A 206 -25.57 2.33 -6.58
C GLY A 206 -24.80 3.17 -7.57
N GLY A 207 -24.56 4.45 -7.25
CA GLY A 207 -23.64 5.28 -8.02
C GLY A 207 -22.26 4.63 -8.01
N ASP A 208 -21.71 4.35 -9.20
CA ASP A 208 -20.37 3.81 -9.36
C ASP A 208 -19.32 4.79 -8.81
N ASN A 209 -18.94 4.60 -7.54
CA ASN A 209 -17.82 5.30 -6.92
C ASN A 209 -16.49 4.73 -7.47
N ASN A 210 -16.16 5.08 -8.71
CA ASN A 210 -14.94 4.70 -9.45
C ASN A 210 -13.66 5.34 -8.88
N ASN A 211 -13.34 5.12 -7.60
CA ASN A 211 -12.17 5.72 -6.97
C ASN A 211 -10.99 4.77 -6.71
N ILE A 212 -11.20 3.46 -6.86
CA ILE A 212 -10.26 2.41 -6.47
C ILE A 212 -10.05 1.46 -7.63
N LYS A 213 -8.79 1.25 -8.02
CA LYS A 213 -8.40 0.23 -8.98
C LYS A 213 -7.63 -0.88 -8.29
N VAL A 214 -8.02 -2.13 -8.52
CA VAL A 214 -7.25 -3.31 -8.08
C VAL A 214 -6.79 -4.08 -9.31
N SER A 215 -5.50 -4.34 -9.42
CA SER A 215 -4.89 -5.09 -10.52
C SER A 215 -4.30 -6.40 -10.00
N GLU A 216 -4.74 -7.53 -10.58
CA GLU A 216 -4.16 -8.83 -10.24
C GLU A 216 -2.88 -9.09 -11.03
N ILE A 217 -1.81 -9.43 -10.31
CA ILE A 217 -0.55 -9.88 -10.92
C ILE A 217 -0.63 -11.37 -11.19
N THR A 218 -0.40 -11.73 -12.44
CA THR A 218 -0.32 -13.12 -12.90
C THR A 218 1.02 -13.35 -13.60
N LEU A 219 1.41 -14.60 -13.81
CA LEU A 219 2.61 -14.92 -14.58
C LEU A 219 2.54 -14.39 -16.03
N GLN A 220 1.33 -14.25 -16.57
CA GLN A 220 1.10 -13.83 -17.96
C GLN A 220 1.24 -12.32 -18.17
N ASN A 221 0.97 -11.52 -17.14
CA ASN A 221 1.00 -10.05 -17.25
C ASN A 221 2.22 -9.40 -16.61
N ARG A 222 3.06 -10.15 -15.88
CA ARG A 222 4.18 -9.61 -15.08
C ARG A 222 5.17 -8.73 -15.86
N ASP A 223 5.35 -8.98 -17.16
CA ASP A 223 6.32 -8.25 -17.99
C ASP A 223 5.76 -6.89 -18.45
N LYS A 224 4.44 -6.76 -18.58
CA LYS A 224 3.75 -5.54 -19.04
C LYS A 224 3.15 -4.74 -17.88
N ILE A 225 2.85 -5.39 -16.76
CA ILE A 225 2.11 -4.80 -15.64
C ILE A 225 2.85 -3.60 -15.03
N PHE A 226 4.18 -3.59 -15.07
CA PHE A 226 4.95 -2.44 -14.61
C PHE A 226 4.60 -1.18 -15.40
N GLN A 227 4.62 -1.24 -16.74
CA GLN A 227 4.31 -0.08 -17.56
C GLN A 227 2.84 0.36 -17.41
N ILE A 228 1.94 -0.60 -17.24
CA ILE A 228 0.52 -0.32 -16.97
C ILE A 228 0.40 0.46 -15.66
N ILE A 229 1.04 0.01 -14.57
CA ILE A 229 1.02 0.69 -13.28
C ILE A 229 1.58 2.10 -13.38
N ILE A 230 2.73 2.29 -14.04
CA ILE A 230 3.32 3.61 -14.22
C ILE A 230 2.35 4.53 -14.95
N ASN A 231 1.74 4.09 -16.04
CA ASN A 231 0.79 4.90 -16.80
C ASN A 231 -0.43 5.28 -15.95
N GLU A 232 -0.99 4.33 -15.19
CA GLU A 232 -2.12 4.59 -14.29
C GLU A 232 -1.76 5.61 -13.21
N LEU A 233 -0.61 5.43 -12.54
CA LEU A 233 -0.17 6.36 -11.50
C LEU A 233 0.10 7.76 -12.06
N LYS A 234 0.65 7.87 -13.28
CA LYS A 234 0.80 9.16 -13.96
C LYS A 234 -0.53 9.85 -14.21
N ILE A 235 -1.52 9.11 -14.71
CA ILE A 235 -2.90 9.62 -14.89
C ILE A 235 -3.48 10.08 -13.55
N MET A 236 -3.35 9.27 -12.49
CA MET A 236 -3.85 9.61 -11.15
C MET A 236 -3.13 10.83 -10.54
N LEU A 237 -1.85 11.02 -10.85
CA LEU A 237 -1.04 12.16 -10.39
C LEU A 237 -1.09 13.36 -11.34
N GLU A 238 -1.77 13.26 -12.49
CA GLU A 238 -1.88 14.30 -13.51
C GLU A 238 -0.51 14.80 -14.02
N ILE A 239 0.39 13.88 -14.36
CA ILE A 239 1.76 14.14 -14.90
C ILE A 239 2.01 13.40 -16.23
#